data_AF-A0A7Y0S243-F1
#
_entry.id   AF-A0A7Y0S243-F1
#
_cell.length_a   1.000
_cell.length_b   1.000
_cell.length_c   1.000
_cell.angle_alpha   90.00
_cell.angle_beta   90.00
_cell.angle_gamma   90.00
#
_symmetry.space_group_name_H-M   'P 1'
#
loop_
_entity.id
_entity.type
_entity.pdbx_description
1 polymer ?
#
loop_
_entity_poly.entity_id
_entity_poly.type
_entity_poly.pdbx_seq_one_letter_code
_entity_poly.pdbx_strand_id
1 'polypeptide(L)' 'MSLAKLILIRGLPGSGKTTLAKQLAIELGAKHFEADMYFENDEGDYHFEPVQLPQAHEWCFQQTRKWLNK' A
#
# COMPACT_ATOMS: atom_id res chain seq x y z
N MET A 1 19.88 14.79 3.54
CA MET A 1 19.01 13.67 3.93
C MET A 1 17.58 14.10 3.65
N SER A 2 16.85 13.41 2.77
CA SER A 2 15.41 13.69 2.65
C SER A 2 14.72 13.27 3.95
N LEU A 3 13.80 14.09 4.45
CA LEU A 3 12.99 13.79 5.64
C LEU A 3 11.80 12.93 5.24
N ALA A 4 12.04 11.84 4.51
CA ALA A 4 10.97 10.94 4.07
C ALA A 4 10.27 10.33 5.29
N LYS A 5 8.95 10.54 5.38
CA LYS A 5 8.13 10.07 6.50
C LYS A 5 7.31 8.85 6.07
N LEU A 6 7.52 7.72 6.74
CA LEU A 6 6.72 6.51 6.57
C LEU A 6 5.67 6.42 7.68
N ILE A 7 4.41 6.21 7.30
CA ILE A 7 3.30 5.99 8.22
C ILE A 7 2.83 4.55 8.05
N LEU A 8 2.85 3.77 9.15
CA LEU A 8 2.35 2.39 9.16
C LEU A 8 0.98 2.35 9.84
N ILE A 9 -0.04 1.85 9.12
CA ILE A 9 -1.40 1.69 9.64
C ILE A 9 -1.62 0.21 9.96
N ARG A 10 -2.01 -0.10 11.20
CA ARG A 10 -2.21 -1.46 11.70
C ARG A 10 -3.60 -1.57 12.35
N GLY A 11 -4.21 -2.74 12.32
CA GLY A 11 -5.56 -2.96 12.87
C GLY A 11 -6.24 -4.22 12.31
N LEU A 12 -7.32 -4.64 12.97
CA LEU A 12 -8.10 -5.82 12.60
C LEU A 12 -8.73 -5.70 11.20
N PRO A 13 -9.07 -6.81 10.52
CA PRO A 13 -9.92 -6.77 9.33
C PRO A 13 -11.22 -5.98 9.60
N GLY A 14 -11.64 -5.13 8.66
CA GLY A 14 -12.84 -4.29 8.83
C GLY A 14 -12.65 -3.03 9.69
N SER A 15 -11.48 -2.78 10.29
CA SER A 15 -11.26 -1.59 11.15
C SER A 15 -11.07 -0.26 10.39
N GLY A 16 -11.32 -0.22 9.08
CA GLY A 16 -11.20 0.99 8.26
C GLY A 16 -9.78 1.42 7.86
N LYS A 17 -8.77 0.52 7.93
CA LYS A 17 -7.37 0.85 7.59
C LYS A 17 -7.20 1.47 6.21
N THR A 18 -7.72 0.81 5.17
CA THR A 18 -7.64 1.28 3.78
C THR A 18 -8.34 2.62 3.60
N THR A 19 -9.48 2.82 4.27
CA THR A 19 -10.19 4.10 4.28
C THR A 19 -9.32 5.22 4.87
N LEU A 20 -8.74 4.99 6.04
CA LEU A 20 -7.84 5.95 6.70
C LEU A 20 -6.58 6.21 5.86
N ALA A 21 -6.00 5.17 5.25
CA ALA A 21 -4.82 5.28 4.40
C ALA A 21 -5.07 6.19 3.18
N LYS A 22 -6.22 6.02 2.52
CA LYS A 22 -6.64 6.84 1.37
C LYS A 22 -6.86 8.30 1.79
N GLN A 23 -7.51 8.55 2.93
CA GLN A 23 -7.71 9.90 3.46
C GLN A 23 -6.38 10.59 3.76
N LEU A 24 -5.49 9.93 4.53
CA LEU A 24 -4.17 10.47 4.85
C LEU A 24 -3.31 10.71 3.61
N ALA A 25 -3.41 9.85 2.59
CA ALA A 25 -2.69 10.03 1.34
C ALA A 25 -3.11 11.32 0.62
N ILE A 26 -4.40 11.64 0.60
CA ILE A 26 -4.92 12.89 0.02
C ILE A 26 -4.48 14.09 0.87
N GLU A 27 -4.72 14.05 2.19
CA GLU A 27 -4.45 15.17 3.10
C GLU A 27 -2.96 15.55 3.15
N LEU A 28 -2.07 14.56 3.11
CA LEU A 28 -0.63 14.76 3.24
C LEU A 28 0.10 14.80 1.90
N GLY A 29 -0.61 14.64 0.77
CA GLY A 29 0.02 14.42 -0.53
C GLY A 29 0.95 13.20 -0.55
N ALA A 30 0.63 12.17 0.24
CA ALA A 30 1.44 10.97 0.40
C ALA A 30 1.02 9.89 -0.60
N LYS A 31 1.89 8.87 -0.77
CA LYS A 31 1.58 7.68 -1.56
C LYS A 31 1.19 6.53 -0.64
N HIS A 32 0.01 5.95 -0.88
CA HIS A 32 -0.48 4.75 -0.20
C HIS A 32 -0.04 3.49 -0.95
N PHE A 33 0.45 2.51 -0.19
CA PHE A 33 0.76 1.16 -0.66
C PHE A 33 0.22 0.14 0.34
N GLU A 34 -0.33 -0.95 -0.18
CA GLU A 34 -0.68 -2.16 0.57
C GLU A 34 -0.53 -3.39 -0.34
N ALA A 35 -0.27 -4.56 0.24
CA ALA A 35 -0.01 -5.77 -0.56
C ALA A 35 -1.21 -6.13 -1.46
N ASP A 36 -2.43 -5.87 -1.00
CA ASP A 36 -3.67 -6.18 -1.73
C ASP A 36 -3.75 -5.44 -3.08
N MET A 37 -3.11 -4.26 -3.22
CA MET A 37 -3.06 -3.53 -4.49
C MET A 37 -2.34 -4.29 -5.61
N TYR A 38 -1.53 -5.30 -5.28
CA TYR A 38 -0.89 -6.16 -6.28
C TYR A 38 -1.91 -6.98 -7.08
N PHE A 39 -3.07 -7.25 -6.49
CA PHE A 39 -4.13 -8.08 -7.08
C PHE A 39 -5.20 -7.25 -7.81
N GLU A 40 -5.07 -5.92 -7.85
CA GLU A 40 -5.98 -5.03 -8.57
C GLU A 40 -5.42 -4.77 -9.98
N ASN A 41 -6.23 -5.00 -11.02
CA ASN A 41 -5.84 -4.69 -12.40
C ASN A 41 -6.05 -3.20 -12.72
N ASP A 42 -5.68 -2.77 -13.94
CA ASP A 42 -5.85 -1.38 -14.38
C ASP A 42 -7.33 -0.94 -14.51
N GLU A 43 -8.26 -1.91 -14.57
CA GLU A 43 -9.72 -1.67 -14.60
C GLU A 43 -10.33 -1.58 -13.19
N GLY A 44 -9.55 -1.85 -12.14
CA GLY A 44 -9.99 -1.85 -10.74
C GLY A 44 -10.53 -3.19 -10.23
N ASP A 45 -10.45 -4.25 -11.03
CA ASP A 45 -10.91 -5.58 -10.64
C ASP A 45 -9.88 -6.30 -9.77
N TYR A 46 -10.36 -6.83 -8.65
CA TYR A 46 -9.56 -7.56 -7.69
C TYR A 46 -9.53 -9.06 -7.98
N HIS A 47 -8.34 -9.58 -8.25
CA HIS A 47 -8.08 -10.99 -8.59
C HIS A 47 -7.06 -11.61 -7.64
N PHE A 48 -7.54 -12.15 -6.52
CA PHE A 48 -6.67 -12.73 -5.51
C PHE A 48 -6.16 -14.12 -5.90
N GLU A 49 -4.83 -14.26 -5.92
CA GLU A 49 -4.14 -15.52 -6.15
C GLU A 49 -3.26 -15.87 -4.93
N PRO A 50 -3.64 -16.85 -4.08
CA PRO A 50 -2.92 -17.16 -2.84
C PRO A 50 -1.44 -17.50 -3.06
N VAL A 51 -1.13 -18.16 -4.19
CA VAL A 51 0.24 -18.55 -4.55
C VAL A 51 1.15 -17.35 -4.86
N GLN A 52 0.57 -16.16 -5.06
CA GLN A 52 1.28 -14.92 -5.34
C GLN A 52 1.42 -14.01 -4.11
N LEU A 53 0.96 -14.43 -2.92
CA LEU A 53 1.11 -13.65 -1.68
C LEU A 53 2.56 -13.21 -1.39
N PRO A 54 3.60 -14.07 -1.54
CA PRO A 54 4.98 -13.64 -1.37
C PRO A 54 5.38 -12.49 -2.31
N GLN A 55 4.93 -12.55 -3.56
CA GLN A 55 5.18 -11.55 -4.59
C GLN A 55 4.45 -10.24 -4.29
N ALA A 56 3.21 -10.31 -3.80
CA ALA A 56 2.46 -9.14 -3.36
C ALA A 56 3.15 -8.40 -2.20
N HIS A 57 3.68 -9.14 -1.22
CA HIS A 57 4.46 -8.57 -0.13
C HIS A 57 5.77 -7.94 -0.60
N GLU A 58 6.52 -8.63 -1.46
CA GLU A 58 7.76 -8.10 -2.04
C GLU A 58 7.50 -6.86 -2.89
N TRP A 59 6.44 -6.86 -3.70
CA TRP A 59 6.01 -5.70 -4.48
C TRP A 59 5.73 -4.50 -3.57
N CYS A 60 4.94 -4.69 -2.51
CA CYS A 60 4.60 -3.62 -1.57
C CYS A 60 5.87 -3.04 -0.90
N PHE A 61 6.81 -3.90 -0.52
CA PHE A 61 8.09 -3.50 0.05
C PHE A 61 8.93 -2.70 -0.96
N GLN A 62 9.06 -3.18 -2.19
CA GLN A 62 9.81 -2.51 -3.26
C GLN A 62 9.22 -1.15 -3.63
N GLN A 63 7.90 -1.04 -3.79
CA GLN A 63 7.24 0.24 -4.07
C GLN A 63 7.49 1.26 -2.95
N THR A 64 7.38 0.81 -1.70
CA THR A 64 7.64 1.65 -0.53
C THR A 64 9.09 2.14 -0.52
N ARG A 65 10.08 1.24 -0.70
CA ARG A 65 11.49 1.63 -0.77
C ARG A 65 11.79 2.58 -1.92
N LYS A 66 11.22 2.32 -3.10
CA LYS A 66 11.38 3.19 -4.27
C LYS A 66 10.87 4.60 -3.98
N TRP A 67 9.74 4.74 -3.30
CA TRP A 67 9.16 6.04 -2.98
C TRP A 67 9.93 6.79 -1.88
N LEU A 68 10.46 6.08 -0.88
CA LEU A 68 11.27 6.69 0.18
C LEU A 68 12.63 7.19 -0.31
N ASN A 69 13.14 6.62 -1.40
CA ASN A 69 14.42 7.00 -2.01
C ASN A 69 14.28 8.06 -3.13
N LYS A 70 13.06 8.53 -3.42
CA LYS A 70 12.84 9.70 -4.29
C LYS A 70 13.11 10.98 -3.52
#